data_AF-A0A0M0L7A8-F1
#
_entry.id   AF-A0A0M0L7A8-F1
#
_cell.length_a   1.000
_cell.length_b   1.000
_cell.length_c   1.000
_cell.angle_alpha   90.00
_cell.angle_beta   90.00
_cell.angle_gamma   90.00
#
_symmetry.space_group_name_H-M   'P 1'
#
loop_
_entity.id
_entity.type
_entity.pdbx_description
1 polymer ?
#
loop_
_entity_poly.entity_id
_entity_poly.type
_entity_poly.pdbx_seq_one_letter_code
_entity_poly.pdbx_strand_id
1 'polypeptide(L)'
;MKKQSVFFGTLLVGFGLIFFAKEFHLAIGNALNSWPSLLIIVGIALLAQSQKTNDNTYTLTGSVLIFLGAHFHAVHYLPFWPDQNAMVLLMIGIGFVASYRQIKIALFQGTVLIVVALIQMFWEKILTWSEVFKTQFTSFGKFWPLLLLVIGLYLLFFKKK
;
A
#
# COMPACT_ATOMS: atom_id res chain seq x y z
N MET A 1 1.05 7.66 29.29
CA MET A 1 1.91 8.74 28.71
C MET A 1 3.18 8.21 28.04
N LYS A 2 3.90 7.19 28.56
CA LYS A 2 5.12 6.62 27.93
C LYS A 2 4.97 5.94 26.55
N LYS A 3 3.73 5.64 26.11
CA LYS A 3 3.50 4.88 24.87
C LYS A 3 3.56 5.76 23.62
N GLN A 4 2.98 6.97 23.63
CA GLN A 4 2.99 7.88 22.46
C GLN A 4 4.34 8.55 22.20
N SER A 5 5.28 8.50 23.14
CA SER A 5 6.60 9.12 22.98
C SER A 5 7.47 8.41 21.93
N VAL A 6 7.22 7.12 21.65
CA VAL A 6 7.99 6.36 20.65
C VAL A 6 7.62 6.82 19.25
N PHE A 7 6.33 6.96 18.94
CA PHE A 7 5.87 7.52 17.68
C PHE A 7 6.44 8.92 17.44
N PHE A 8 6.25 9.84 18.38
CA PHE A 8 6.75 11.22 18.26
C PHE A 8 8.27 11.27 18.15
N GLY A 9 9.00 10.48 18.96
CA GLY A 9 10.45 10.40 18.89
C GLY A 9 10.95 9.88 17.54
N THR A 10 10.30 8.85 16.99
CA THR A 10 10.67 8.28 15.69
C THR A 10 10.41 9.26 14.55
N LEU A 11 9.29 10.00 14.59
CA LEU A 11 9.04 11.09 13.64
C LEU A 11 10.13 12.16 13.71
N LEU A 12 10.46 12.64 14.92
CA LEU A 12 11.49 13.66 15.11
C LEU A 12 12.85 13.22 14.58
N VAL A 13 13.21 11.96 14.79
CA VAL A 13 14.44 11.38 14.21
C VAL A 13 14.37 11.37 12.68
N GLY A 14 13.27 10.89 12.08
CA GLY A 14 13.12 10.85 10.63
C GLY A 14 13.17 12.23 9.98
N PHE A 15 12.41 13.19 10.50
CA PHE A 15 12.44 14.58 10.03
C PHE A 15 13.79 15.25 10.26
N GLY A 16 14.40 15.03 11.43
CA GLY A 16 15.72 15.54 11.76
C GLY A 16 16.77 15.06 10.77
N LEU A 17 16.74 13.78 10.39
CA LEU A 17 17.65 13.24 9.38
C LEU A 17 17.46 13.87 7.99
N ILE A 18 16.20 14.12 7.56
CA ILE A 18 15.94 14.81 6.28
C ILE A 18 16.50 16.23 6.32
N PHE A 19 16.19 17.00 7.39
CA PHE A 19 16.63 18.38 7.51
C PHE A 19 18.14 18.49 7.62
N PHE A 20 18.76 17.59 8.39
CA PHE A 20 20.21 17.48 8.46
C PHE A 20 20.83 17.19 7.08
N ALA A 21 20.32 16.19 6.36
CA ALA A 21 20.83 15.87 5.02
C ALA A 21 20.69 17.04 4.04
N LYS A 22 19.62 17.82 4.16
CA LYS A 22 19.39 19.03 3.36
C LYS A 22 20.37 20.16 3.72
N GLU A 23 20.56 20.44 5.00
CA GLU A 23 21.42 21.52 5.49
C GLU A 23 22.89 21.29 5.11
N PHE A 24 23.32 20.03 5.13
CA PHE A 24 24.67 19.63 4.73
C PHE A 24 24.82 19.41 3.22
N HIS A 25 23.81 19.79 2.41
CA HIS A 25 23.80 19.64 0.96
C HIS A 25 24.13 18.22 0.46
N LEU A 26 23.73 17.20 1.21
CA LEU A 26 23.93 15.82 0.78
C LEU A 26 23.09 15.55 -0.48
N ALA A 27 23.65 14.84 -1.46
CA ALA A 27 22.96 14.51 -2.70
C ALA A 27 21.59 13.82 -2.49
N ILE A 28 21.47 13.07 -1.38
CA ILE A 28 20.26 12.36 -0.97
C ILE A 28 19.21 13.28 -0.31
N GLY A 29 19.59 14.45 0.20
CA GLY A 29 18.69 15.36 0.93
C GLY A 29 17.53 15.84 0.07
N ASN A 30 17.78 16.14 -1.21
CA ASN A 30 16.74 16.54 -2.16
C ASN A 30 15.80 15.39 -2.52
N ALA A 31 16.35 14.17 -2.68
CA ALA A 31 15.55 12.98 -2.97
C ALA A 31 14.61 12.64 -1.81
N LEU A 32 15.09 12.77 -0.56
CA LEU A 32 14.33 12.47 0.63
C LEU A 32 13.31 13.55 1.01
N ASN A 33 13.47 14.79 0.57
CA ASN A 33 12.51 15.87 0.88
C ASN A 33 11.28 15.83 -0.06
N SER A 34 10.58 14.70 -0.05
CA SER A 34 9.42 14.44 -0.90
C SER A 34 8.31 13.78 -0.07
N TRP A 35 7.06 13.95 -0.51
CA TRP A 35 5.90 13.37 0.17
C TRP A 35 5.96 11.83 0.33
N PRO A 36 6.57 11.04 -0.58
CA PRO A 36 6.73 9.60 -0.36
C PRO A 36 7.64 9.27 0.82
N SER A 37 8.67 10.07 1.07
CA SER A 37 9.53 9.92 2.25
C SER A 37 8.78 10.19 3.54
N LEU A 38 7.82 11.13 3.53
CA LEU A 38 6.94 11.36 4.69
C LEU A 38 6.10 10.12 5.00
N LEU A 39 5.55 9.46 3.96
CA LEU A 39 4.82 8.21 4.14
C LEU A 39 5.72 7.12 4.75
N ILE A 40 6.95 6.98 4.28
CA ILE A 40 7.91 6.02 4.82
C ILE A 40 8.23 6.35 6.29
N ILE A 41 8.52 7.61 6.63
CA ILE A 41 8.84 8.02 8.01
C ILE A 41 7.67 7.77 8.95
N VAL A 42 6.46 8.18 8.56
CA VAL A 42 5.25 7.93 9.35
C VAL A 42 5.00 6.43 9.48
N GLY A 43 5.18 5.67 8.40
CA GLY A 43 5.03 4.23 8.41
C GLY A 43 6.02 3.54 9.37
N ILE A 44 7.29 3.93 9.35
CA ILE A 44 8.32 3.45 10.28
C ILE A 44 7.96 3.81 11.72
N ALA A 45 7.50 5.05 11.97
CA ALA A 45 7.07 5.47 13.29
C ALA A 45 5.89 4.64 13.82
N LEU A 46 4.92 4.29 12.96
CA LEU A 46 3.81 3.41 13.32
C LEU A 46 4.26 1.96 13.57
N LEU A 47 5.19 1.43 12.78
CA LEU A 47 5.76 0.09 13.03
C LEU A 47 6.53 0.04 14.36
N ALA A 48 7.36 1.05 14.64
CA ALA A 48 8.08 1.18 15.90
C ALA A 48 7.10 1.29 17.09
N GLN A 49 6.02 2.06 16.91
CA GLN A 49 4.95 2.18 17.89
C GLN A 49 4.25 0.84 18.15
N SER A 50 3.92 0.09 17.09
CA SER A 50 3.24 -1.20 17.19
C SER A 50 4.02 -2.20 18.04
N GLN A 51 5.33 -2.30 17.81
CA GLN A 51 6.19 -3.20 18.60
C GLN A 51 6.20 -2.88 20.09
N LYS A 52 5.98 -1.61 20.47
CA LYS A 52 5.97 -1.17 21.87
C LYS A 52 4.59 -1.24 22.51
N THR A 53 3.51 -1.14 21.74
CA THR A 53 2.14 -1.20 22.26
C THR A 53 1.49 -2.57 22.14
N ASN A 54 2.09 -3.49 21.37
CA ASN A 54 1.43 -4.72 20.90
C ASN A 54 0.07 -4.44 20.25
N ASP A 55 -0.07 -3.25 19.65
CA ASP A 55 -1.28 -2.87 18.92
C ASP A 55 -1.04 -3.16 17.44
N ASN A 56 -1.72 -4.20 16.97
CA ASN A 56 -1.57 -4.73 15.63
C ASN A 56 -2.09 -3.76 14.56
N THR A 57 -2.97 -2.83 14.93
CA THR A 57 -3.55 -1.83 14.01
C THR A 57 -2.46 -0.94 13.41
N TYR A 58 -1.47 -0.55 14.22
CA TYR A 58 -0.34 0.25 13.75
C TYR A 58 0.61 -0.51 12.82
N THR A 59 0.69 -1.84 12.93
CA THR A 59 1.49 -2.65 12.00
C THR A 59 0.89 -2.65 10.60
N LEU A 60 -0.44 -2.73 10.51
CA LEU A 60 -1.14 -2.65 9.23
C LEU A 60 -0.92 -1.30 8.56
N THR A 61 -1.28 -0.23 9.25
CA THR A 61 -1.15 1.13 8.71
C THR A 61 0.31 1.46 8.38
N GLY A 62 1.24 1.08 9.27
CA GLY A 62 2.67 1.31 9.07
C GLY A 62 3.23 0.60 7.84
N SER A 63 2.89 -0.67 7.66
CA SER A 63 3.35 -1.46 6.51
C SER A 63 2.82 -0.88 5.19
N VAL A 64 1.51 -0.57 5.13
CA VAL A 64 0.88 0.01 3.93
C VAL A 64 1.53 1.35 3.54
N LEU A 65 1.79 2.23 4.51
CA LEU A 65 2.43 3.53 4.23
C LEU A 65 3.86 3.38 3.70
N ILE A 66 4.64 2.42 4.22
CA ILE A 66 6.00 2.14 3.73
C ILE A 66 5.96 1.65 2.29
N PHE A 67 5.11 0.66 1.97
CA PHE A 67 5.03 0.14 0.60
C PHE A 67 4.52 1.20 -0.40
N LEU A 68 3.57 2.04 0.00
CA LEU A 68 3.12 3.15 -0.83
C LEU A 68 4.23 4.18 -1.06
N GLY A 69 4.90 4.62 0.00
CA GLY A 69 6.01 5.56 -0.12
C GLY A 69 7.17 4.99 -0.98
N ALA A 70 7.47 3.70 -0.83
CA ALA A 70 8.44 3.01 -1.68
C ALA A 70 7.99 2.96 -3.15
N HIS A 71 6.72 2.69 -3.42
CA HIS A 71 6.18 2.70 -4.77
C HIS A 71 6.26 4.08 -5.43
N PHE A 72 5.89 5.15 -4.72
CA PHE A 72 5.95 6.50 -5.30
C PHE A 72 7.40 6.98 -5.51
N HIS A 73 8.35 6.54 -4.67
CA HIS A 73 9.77 6.69 -4.95
C HIS A 73 10.18 5.90 -6.20
N ALA A 74 9.78 4.65 -6.30
CA ALA A 74 10.10 3.80 -7.44
C ALA A 74 9.55 4.37 -8.76
N VAL A 75 8.32 4.92 -8.78
CA VAL A 75 7.76 5.61 -9.96
C VAL A 75 8.66 6.76 -10.44
N HIS A 76 9.27 7.51 -9.50
CA HIS A 76 10.11 8.65 -9.86
C HIS A 76 11.52 8.26 -10.32
N TYR A 77 12.11 7.22 -9.72
CA TYR A 77 13.52 6.85 -9.95
C TYR A 77 13.72 5.66 -10.90
N LEU A 78 12.71 4.80 -11.08
CA LEU A 78 12.81 3.59 -11.90
C LEU A 78 11.91 3.74 -13.14
N PRO A 79 12.48 4.00 -14.33
CA PRO A 79 11.69 4.25 -15.55
C PRO A 79 10.90 3.03 -16.02
N PHE A 80 11.26 1.82 -15.57
CA PHE A 80 10.54 0.58 -15.89
C PHE A 80 9.43 0.26 -14.87
N TRP A 81 9.28 1.05 -13.82
CA TRP A 81 8.33 0.76 -12.75
C TRP A 81 6.90 1.16 -13.15
N PRO A 82 5.88 0.32 -12.89
CA PRO A 82 4.51 0.64 -13.33
C PRO A 82 3.89 1.78 -12.51
N ASP A 83 3.41 2.83 -13.19
CA ASP A 83 2.65 3.95 -12.61
C ASP A 83 1.12 3.78 -12.81
N GLN A 84 0.63 2.56 -12.64
CA GLN A 84 -0.79 2.25 -12.79
C GLN A 84 -1.48 2.26 -11.42
N ASN A 85 -2.73 2.71 -11.35
CA ASN A 85 -3.53 2.66 -10.12
C ASN A 85 -3.62 1.25 -9.51
N ALA A 86 -3.56 0.21 -10.33
CA ALA A 86 -3.53 -1.17 -9.88
C ALA A 86 -2.28 -1.49 -9.02
N MET A 87 -1.16 -0.80 -9.25
CA MET A 87 0.07 -0.95 -8.47
C MET A 87 -0.10 -0.39 -7.05
N VAL A 88 -0.85 0.69 -6.86
CA VAL A 88 -1.22 1.21 -5.53
C VAL A 88 -2.03 0.17 -4.77
N LEU A 89 -3.02 -0.46 -5.41
CA LEU A 89 -3.81 -1.53 -4.82
C LEU A 89 -2.93 -2.74 -4.45
N LEU A 90 -1.96 -3.08 -5.30
CA LEU A 90 -0.98 -4.13 -5.05
C LEU A 90 -0.13 -3.83 -3.81
N MET A 91 0.38 -2.60 -3.68
CA MET A 91 1.18 -2.18 -2.52
C MET A 91 0.39 -2.26 -1.22
N ILE A 92 -0.90 -1.87 -1.25
CA ILE A 92 -1.79 -2.04 -0.09
C ILE A 92 -1.92 -3.53 0.24
N GLY A 93 -2.18 -4.38 -0.75
CA GLY A 93 -2.26 -5.83 -0.56
C GLY A 93 -0.99 -6.44 0.04
N ILE A 94 0.18 -6.02 -0.42
CA ILE A 94 1.48 -6.42 0.15
C ILE A 94 1.59 -5.95 1.62
N GLY A 95 1.18 -4.71 1.92
CA GLY A 95 1.16 -4.19 3.30
C GLY A 95 0.26 -5.01 4.24
N PHE A 96 -0.90 -5.46 3.76
CA PHE A 96 -1.76 -6.39 4.49
C PHE A 96 -1.07 -7.75 4.73
N VAL A 97 -0.45 -8.34 3.70
CA VAL A 97 0.28 -9.61 3.85
C VAL A 97 1.48 -9.48 4.80
N ALA A 98 2.24 -8.39 4.71
CA ALA A 98 3.37 -8.12 5.61
C ALA A 98 2.92 -8.05 7.09
N SER A 99 1.69 -7.61 7.31
CA SER A 99 1.07 -7.51 8.64
C SER A 99 0.52 -8.83 9.17
N TYR A 100 0.53 -9.91 8.38
CA TYR A 100 -0.03 -11.22 8.75
C TYR A 100 0.50 -11.77 10.07
N ARG A 101 1.80 -11.56 10.35
CA ARG A 101 2.45 -12.05 11.57
C ARG A 101 1.75 -11.55 12.84
N GLN A 102 1.12 -10.38 12.79
CA GLN A 102 0.39 -9.78 13.89
C GLN A 102 -1.13 -9.85 13.70
N ILE A 103 -1.61 -9.81 12.45
CA ILE A 103 -3.03 -9.87 12.10
C ILE A 103 -3.29 -11.06 11.18
N LYS A 104 -3.72 -12.20 11.74
CA LYS A 104 -3.94 -13.43 10.94
C LYS A 104 -4.91 -13.24 9.77
N ILE A 105 -5.96 -12.42 9.94
CA ILE A 105 -6.95 -12.16 8.88
C ILE A 105 -6.39 -11.29 7.74
N ALA A 106 -5.30 -10.56 7.97
CA ALA A 106 -4.70 -9.66 6.99
C ALA A 106 -4.07 -10.43 5.82
N LEU A 107 -3.69 -11.70 6.00
CA LEU A 107 -3.23 -12.55 4.89
C LEU A 107 -4.34 -12.78 3.88
N PHE A 108 -5.55 -13.13 4.33
CA PHE A 108 -6.68 -13.36 3.44
C PHE A 108 -7.06 -12.07 2.71
N GLN A 109 -7.23 -10.98 3.46
CA GLN A 109 -7.56 -9.66 2.90
C GLN A 109 -6.49 -9.17 1.91
N GLY A 110 -5.21 -9.26 2.28
CA GLY A 110 -4.08 -8.87 1.44
C GLY A 110 -3.98 -9.71 0.17
N THR A 111 -4.17 -11.03 0.27
CA THR A 111 -4.19 -11.94 -0.89
C THR A 111 -5.31 -11.57 -1.85
N VAL A 112 -6.52 -11.31 -1.35
CA VAL A 112 -7.64 -10.88 -2.19
C VAL A 112 -7.31 -9.58 -2.93
N LEU A 113 -6.74 -8.58 -2.23
CA LEU A 113 -6.34 -7.31 -2.85
C LEU A 113 -5.25 -7.51 -3.92
N ILE A 114 -4.26 -8.37 -3.66
CA ILE A 114 -3.20 -8.69 -4.62
C ILE A 114 -3.79 -9.35 -5.87
N VAL A 115 -4.68 -10.32 -5.71
CA VAL A 115 -5.35 -10.98 -6.86
C VAL A 115 -6.12 -9.96 -7.69
N VAL A 116 -6.90 -9.08 -7.04
CA VAL A 116 -7.65 -8.02 -7.75
C VAL A 116 -6.70 -7.07 -8.48
N ALA A 117 -5.60 -6.66 -7.85
CA ALA A 117 -4.60 -5.80 -8.47
C ALA A 117 -3.94 -6.45 -9.69
N LEU A 118 -3.57 -7.72 -9.61
CA LEU A 118 -2.99 -8.47 -10.73
C LEU A 118 -3.98 -8.61 -11.89
N ILE A 119 -5.25 -8.92 -11.61
CA ILE A 119 -6.29 -8.98 -12.65
C ILE A 119 -6.39 -7.63 -13.37
N GLN A 120 -6.38 -6.51 -12.64
CA GLN A 120 -6.40 -5.18 -13.26
C GLN A 120 -5.15 -4.91 -14.11
N MET A 121 -3.95 -5.20 -13.59
CA MET A 121 -2.68 -4.94 -14.30
C MET A 121 -2.58 -5.72 -15.62
N PHE A 122 -3.15 -6.93 -15.67
CA PHE A 122 -3.05 -7.81 -16.83
C PHE A 122 -4.33 -7.90 -17.64
N TRP A 123 -5.35 -7.09 -17.36
CA TRP A 123 -6.68 -7.18 -17.99
C TRP A 123 -6.60 -7.14 -19.52
N GLU A 124 -5.90 -6.16 -20.08
CA GLU A 124 -5.72 -6.03 -21.53
C GLU A 124 -5.04 -7.26 -22.13
N LYS A 125 -4.00 -7.78 -21.47
CA LYS A 125 -3.28 -8.97 -21.93
C LYS A 125 -4.17 -10.21 -21.89
N ILE A 126 -4.99 -10.36 -20.85
CA ILE A 126 -5.96 -11.45 -20.70
C ILE A 126 -6.97 -11.42 -21.86
N LEU A 127 -7.48 -10.23 -22.22
CA LEU A 127 -8.42 -10.08 -23.33
C LEU A 127 -7.78 -10.36 -24.70
N THR A 128 -6.49 -10.09 -24.86
CA THR A 128 -5.77 -10.39 -26.12
C THR A 128 -5.39 -11.86 -26.28
N TRP A 129 -5.36 -12.64 -25.20
CA TRP A 129 -4.89 -14.03 -25.24
C TRP A 129 -5.89 -14.99 -25.90
N SER A 130 -7.14 -14.57 -26.10
CA SER A 130 -8.14 -15.37 -26.81
C SER A 130 -9.18 -14.52 -27.54
N GLU A 131 -9.37 -14.79 -28.83
CA GLU A 131 -10.41 -14.11 -29.63
C GLU A 131 -11.84 -14.38 -29.12
N VAL A 132 -12.03 -15.51 -28.43
CA VAL A 132 -13.30 -15.89 -27.79
C VAL A 132 -13.69 -14.95 -26.64
N PHE A 133 -12.71 -14.42 -25.89
CA PHE A 133 -12.99 -13.48 -24.80
C PHE A 133 -13.26 -12.06 -25.31
N LYS A 134 -12.69 -11.66 -26.46
CA LYS A 134 -12.92 -10.34 -27.07
C LYS A 134 -14.41 -10.07 -27.36
N THR A 135 -15.16 -11.06 -27.83
CA THR A 135 -16.56 -10.86 -28.25
C THR A 135 -17.58 -10.97 -27.10
N GLN A 136 -17.31 -11.78 -26.07
CA GLN A 136 -18.25 -11.93 -24.93
C GLN A 136 -17.92 -11.05 -23.71
N PHE A 137 -16.65 -10.72 -23.47
CA PHE A 137 -16.23 -9.97 -22.26
C PHE A 137 -16.04 -8.47 -22.45
N THR A 138 -16.12 -7.93 -23.67
CA THR A 138 -16.02 -6.47 -23.91
C THR A 138 -17.11 -5.68 -23.19
N SER A 139 -18.33 -6.21 -23.11
CA SER A 139 -19.41 -5.63 -22.29
C SER A 139 -19.20 -5.86 -20.79
N PHE A 140 -18.73 -7.05 -20.39
CA PHE A 140 -18.53 -7.40 -18.98
C PHE A 140 -17.35 -6.64 -18.33
N GLY A 141 -16.34 -6.28 -19.11
CA GLY A 141 -15.17 -5.54 -18.66
C GLY A 141 -15.46 -4.13 -18.10
N LYS A 142 -16.60 -3.52 -18.44
CA LYS A 142 -17.01 -2.23 -17.84
C LYS A 142 -17.77 -2.39 -16.51
N PHE A 143 -18.38 -3.54 -16.26
CA PHE A 143 -19.27 -3.75 -15.11
C PHE A 143 -18.63 -4.51 -13.94
N TRP A 144 -17.43 -5.06 -14.11
CA TRP A 144 -16.73 -5.75 -13.03
C TRP A 144 -16.49 -4.89 -11.75
N PRO A 145 -16.26 -3.55 -11.81
CA PRO A 145 -16.17 -2.73 -10.60
C PRO A 145 -17.51 -2.64 -9.85
N LEU A 146 -18.62 -2.68 -10.58
CA LEU A 146 -19.97 -2.72 -10.00
C LEU A 146 -20.18 -4.03 -9.22
N LEU A 147 -19.65 -5.13 -9.73
CA LEU A 147 -19.70 -6.45 -9.09
C LEU A 147 -18.91 -6.45 -7.77
N LEU A 148 -17.69 -5.89 -7.78
CA LEU A 148 -16.92 -5.67 -6.54
C LEU A 148 -17.65 -4.77 -5.55
N LEU A 149 -18.30 -3.70 -6.03
CA LEU A 149 -19.06 -2.77 -5.20
C LEU A 149 -20.25 -3.49 -4.54
N VAL A 150 -21.04 -4.26 -5.31
CA VAL A 150 -22.18 -5.01 -4.79
C VAL A 150 -21.74 -6.07 -3.78
N ILE A 151 -20.67 -6.82 -4.07
CA ILE A 151 -20.11 -7.82 -3.14
C ILE A 151 -19.62 -7.12 -1.86
N GLY A 152 -18.91 -6.00 -1.99
CA GLY A 152 -18.41 -5.22 -0.86
C GLY A 152 -19.54 -4.71 0.03
N LEU A 153 -20.59 -4.13 -0.56
CA LEU A 153 -21.78 -3.69 0.17
C LEU A 153 -22.50 -4.86 0.82
N TYR A 154 -22.69 -5.97 0.11
CA TYR A 154 -23.34 -7.15 0.65
C TYR A 154 -22.60 -7.67 1.88
N LEU A 155 -21.27 -7.79 1.82
CA LEU A 155 -20.45 -8.22 2.96
C LEU A 155 -20.54 -7.24 4.14
N LEU A 156 -20.58 -5.93 3.88
CA LEU A 156 -20.63 -4.90 4.92
C LEU A 156 -21.98 -4.88 5.67
N PHE A 157 -23.09 -5.11 4.97
CA PHE A 157 -24.43 -5.02 5.55
C PHE A 157 -25.02 -6.37 5.99
N PHE A 158 -24.70 -7.46 5.29
CA PHE A 158 -25.31 -8.78 5.54
C PHE A 158 -24.40 -9.76 6.26
N LYS A 159 -23.08 -9.50 6.31
CA LYS A 159 -22.12 -10.32 7.07
C LYS A 159 -21.74 -9.67 8.41
N LYS A 160 -22.74 -9.18 9.15
CA LYS A 160 -22.58 -8.91 10.59
C LYS A 160 -22.83 -10.20 11.37
N LYS A 161 -21.76 -10.97 11.61
CA LYS A 161 -21.63 -11.85 12.76
C LYS A 161 -20.30 -11.56 13.43
#